data_AF-A0A0H2RHS7-F1
#
_entry.id   AF-A0A0H2RHS7-F1
#
_cell.length_a   1.000
_cell.length_b   1.000
_cell.length_c   1.000
_cell.angle_alpha   90.00
_cell.angle_beta   90.00
_cell.angle_gamma   90.00
#
_symmetry.space_group_name_H-M   'P 1'
#
loop_
_entity.id
_entity.type
_entity.pdbx_description
1 polymer ?
#
loop_
_entity_poly.entity_id
_entity_poly.type
_entity_poly.pdbx_seq_one_letter_code
_entity_poly.pdbx_strand_id
1 'polypeptide(L)'
;MHQSNFEVLKLISYIMSNNLEENLSGYQRGARNRTHDPCDQCVHDRRKCELQGGVPCVRCVERQRDCTINGQTKAHYNNLLVQENGNQPPFLFGRLEGDGYLALMTINGELCLQHLTPHFVKAGPPRYVDPQVRIA
;
A
#
# COMPACT_ATOMS: atom_id res chain seq x y z
N MET A 1 -6.64 3.33 -39.63
CA MET A 1 -5.20 2.98 -39.55
C MET A 1 -4.54 3.78 -38.43
N HIS A 2 -4.59 3.31 -37.17
CA HIS A 2 -3.99 4.02 -36.01
C HIS A 2 -3.33 3.09 -34.97
N GLN A 3 -3.03 1.84 -35.35
CA GLN A 3 -2.49 0.84 -34.41
C GLN A 3 -0.97 0.91 -34.21
N SER A 4 -0.19 1.60 -35.07
CA SER A 4 1.28 1.55 -34.99
C SER A 4 1.89 2.47 -33.91
N ASN A 5 1.23 3.57 -33.54
CA ASN A 5 1.82 4.53 -32.59
C ASN A 5 1.76 4.06 -31.13
N PHE A 6 0.81 3.20 -30.78
CA PHE A 6 0.63 2.72 -29.41
C PHE A 6 1.66 1.64 -29.02
N GLU A 7 2.05 0.80 -29.97
CA GLU A 7 3.09 -0.22 -29.78
C GLU A 7 4.48 0.42 -29.63
N VAL A 8 4.78 1.47 -30.42
CA VAL A 8 6.04 2.21 -30.34
C VAL A 8 6.18 2.92 -28.98
N LEU A 9 5.11 3.52 -28.46
CA LEU A 9 5.14 4.15 -27.13
C LEU A 9 5.33 3.14 -25.99
N LYS A 10 4.76 1.93 -26.09
CA LYS A 10 5.03 0.84 -25.14
C LYS A 10 6.48 0.38 -25.20
N LEU A 11 7.04 0.26 -26.40
CA LEU A 11 8.44 -0.14 -26.59
C LEU A 11 9.40 0.94 -26.06
N ILE A 12 9.11 2.22 -26.30
CA ILE A 12 9.90 3.35 -25.75
C ILE A 12 9.79 3.39 -24.22
N SER A 13 8.60 3.23 -23.66
CA SER A 13 8.41 3.16 -22.19
C SER A 13 9.16 1.97 -21.57
N TYR A 14 9.15 0.81 -22.24
CA TYR A 14 9.89 -0.39 -21.82
C TYR A 14 11.41 -0.20 -21.90
N ILE A 15 11.92 0.43 -22.97
CA ILE A 15 13.36 0.72 -23.15
C ILE A 15 13.82 1.79 -22.15
N MET A 16 13.01 2.83 -21.89
CA MET A 16 13.33 3.87 -20.90
C MET A 16 13.26 3.34 -19.46
N SER A 17 12.38 2.38 -19.17
CA SER A 17 12.31 1.74 -17.86
C SER A 17 13.53 0.85 -17.58
N ASN A 18 14.03 0.11 -18.59
CA ASN A 18 15.20 -0.76 -18.44
C ASN A 18 16.53 0.02 -18.38
N ASN A 19 16.70 1.08 -19.16
CA ASN A 19 17.93 1.89 -19.15
C ASN A 19 18.15 2.72 -17.88
N LEU A 20 17.08 2.98 -17.11
CA LEU A 20 17.16 3.68 -15.82
C LEU A 20 17.59 2.78 -14.65
N GLU A 21 17.56 1.46 -14.82
CA GLU A 21 17.97 0.52 -13.77
C GLU A 21 19.49 0.29 -13.76
N GLU A 22 20.15 0.38 -14.91
CA GLU A 22 21.59 0.09 -15.04
C GLU A 22 22.48 1.11 -14.31
N ASN A 23 22.03 2.36 -14.13
CA ASN A 23 22.84 3.45 -13.55
C ASN A 23 22.57 3.78 -12.07
N LEU A 24 21.70 3.03 -11.39
CA LEU A 24 21.49 3.24 -9.96
C LEU A 24 22.63 2.61 -9.15
N SER A 25 23.30 3.41 -8.34
CA SER A 25 24.26 2.92 -7.34
C SER A 25 23.59 1.88 -6.43
N GLY A 26 24.36 0.98 -5.83
CA GLY A 26 23.83 -0.02 -4.89
C GLY A 26 22.98 0.60 -3.76
N TYR A 27 23.34 1.82 -3.35
CA TYR A 27 22.56 2.63 -2.39
C TYR A 27 21.21 3.06 -2.97
N GLN A 28 21.17 3.58 -4.20
CA GLN A 28 19.94 4.01 -4.87
C GLN A 28 19.03 2.83 -5.24
N ARG A 29 19.58 1.69 -5.65
CA ARG A 29 18.82 0.44 -5.82
C ARG A 29 18.25 -0.04 -4.49
N GLY A 30 19.04 0.04 -3.42
CA GLY A 30 18.61 -0.28 -2.06
C GLY A 30 17.48 0.64 -1.58
N ALA A 31 17.55 1.94 -1.88
CA ALA A 31 16.50 2.91 -1.55
C ALA A 31 15.22 2.69 -2.39
N ARG A 32 15.36 2.41 -3.68
CA ARG A 32 14.23 2.20 -4.62
C ARG A 32 13.52 0.86 -4.39
N ASN A 33 14.22 -0.16 -3.91
CA ASN A 33 13.67 -1.47 -3.56
C ASN A 33 13.17 -1.58 -2.11
N ARG A 34 13.21 -0.49 -1.33
CA ARG A 34 12.58 -0.48 0.00
C ARG A 34 11.08 -0.51 -0.17
N THR A 35 10.47 -1.63 0.20
CA THR A 35 9.08 -1.63 0.67
C THR A 35 8.96 -0.51 1.70
N HIS A 36 8.05 0.44 1.51
CA HIS A 36 7.92 1.60 2.41
C HIS A 36 7.59 1.14 3.84
N ASP A 37 6.82 0.05 3.95
CA ASP A 37 6.36 -0.54 5.21
C ASP A 37 6.68 -2.07 5.25
N PRO A 38 7.94 -2.47 5.52
CA PRO A 38 8.30 -3.88 5.63
C PRO A 38 7.79 -4.48 6.94
N CYS A 39 7.41 -5.76 6.92
CA CYS A 39 7.02 -6.48 8.16
C CYS A 39 8.21 -6.70 9.10
N ASP A 40 7.93 -6.92 10.39
CA ASP A 40 8.92 -7.07 11.45
C ASP A 40 9.94 -8.19 11.12
N GLN A 41 9.45 -9.29 10.54
CA GLN A 41 10.29 -10.44 10.16
C GLN A 41 11.29 -10.09 9.05
N CYS A 42 10.86 -9.34 8.05
CA CYS A 42 11.73 -8.92 6.96
C CYS A 42 12.75 -7.88 7.44
N VAL A 43 12.36 -6.98 8.35
CA VAL A 43 13.28 -6.05 9.01
C VAL A 43 14.34 -6.81 9.82
N HIS A 44 13.91 -7.76 10.65
CA HIS A 44 14.79 -8.59 11.47
C HIS A 44 15.79 -9.37 10.61
N ASP A 45 15.31 -10.02 9.54
CA ASP A 45 16.14 -10.78 8.60
C ASP A 45 17.03 -9.89 7.71
N ARG A 46 16.82 -8.56 7.71
CA ARG A 46 17.43 -7.58 6.79
C ARG A 46 17.20 -7.95 5.32
N ARG A 47 15.97 -8.35 4.97
CA ARG A 47 15.57 -8.76 3.63
C ARG A 47 14.44 -7.89 3.09
N LYS A 48 14.30 -7.86 1.76
CA LYS A 48 13.18 -7.18 1.08
C LYS A 48 11.85 -7.84 1.49
N CYS A 49 10.83 -7.01 1.71
CA CYS A 49 9.48 -7.46 2.04
C CYS A 49 8.60 -7.42 0.78
N GLU A 50 8.32 -8.58 0.19
CA GLU A 50 7.62 -8.68 -1.09
C GLU A 50 6.13 -8.99 -0.91
N LEU A 51 5.27 -8.14 -1.48
CA LEU A 51 3.81 -8.16 -1.27
C LEU A 51 3.03 -8.58 -2.54
N GLN A 52 3.55 -9.54 -3.32
CA GLN A 52 2.95 -9.95 -4.62
C GLN A 52 1.44 -10.27 -4.57
N GLY A 53 0.92 -10.75 -3.44
CA GLY A 53 -0.50 -10.99 -3.20
C GLY A 53 -1.08 -10.19 -2.03
N GLY A 54 -0.37 -9.17 -1.56
CA GLY A 54 -0.69 -8.43 -0.33
C GLY A 54 0.01 -9.00 0.91
N VAL A 55 -0.68 -8.92 2.05
CA VAL A 55 -0.20 -9.41 3.35
C VAL A 55 -0.97 -10.68 3.70
N PRO A 56 -0.30 -11.77 4.13
CA PRO A 56 1.14 -11.89 4.46
C PRO A 56 2.10 -11.74 3.28
N CYS A 57 3.31 -11.24 3.53
CA CYS A 57 4.36 -11.15 2.51
C CYS A 57 4.88 -12.53 2.10
N VAL A 58 5.45 -12.66 0.90
CA VAL A 58 5.92 -13.92 0.31
C VAL A 58 6.82 -14.71 1.28
N ARG A 59 7.81 -14.04 1.89
CA ARG A 59 8.75 -14.69 2.82
C ARG A 59 8.08 -15.21 4.09
N CYS A 60 7.09 -14.49 4.62
CA CYS A 60 6.36 -14.95 5.80
C CYS A 60 5.50 -16.18 5.47
N VAL A 61 4.91 -16.24 4.26
CA VAL A 61 4.21 -17.43 3.78
C VAL A 61 5.17 -18.63 3.64
N GLU A 62 6.28 -18.46 2.92
CA GLU A 62 7.26 -19.52 2.70
C GLU A 62 7.84 -20.09 4.01
N ARG A 63 8.04 -19.23 5.00
CA ARG A 63 8.61 -19.59 6.30
C ARG A 63 7.58 -19.91 7.37
N GLN A 64 6.29 -19.88 7.03
CA GLN A 64 5.18 -20.11 7.97
C GLN A 64 5.28 -19.24 9.23
N ARG A 65 5.55 -17.94 9.06
CA ARG A 65 5.65 -16.95 10.14
C ARG A 65 4.50 -15.95 10.08
N ASP A 66 4.15 -15.40 11.24
CA ASP A 66 3.23 -14.28 11.30
C ASP A 66 3.84 -13.03 10.67
N CYS A 67 3.08 -12.42 9.74
CA CYS A 67 3.47 -11.19 9.10
C CYS A 67 2.91 -10.01 9.89
N THR A 68 3.76 -9.41 10.73
CA THR A 68 3.37 -8.36 11.68
C THR A 68 4.04 -7.03 11.40
N ILE A 69 3.42 -5.95 11.88
CA ILE A 69 4.03 -4.62 12.02
C ILE A 69 3.90 -4.23 13.49
N ASN A 70 5.04 -3.93 14.13
CA ASN A 70 5.11 -3.66 15.57
C ASN A 70 4.48 -4.77 16.42
N GLY A 71 4.69 -6.02 16.03
CA GLY A 71 4.16 -7.23 16.67
C GLY A 71 2.67 -7.50 16.43
N GLN A 72 1.98 -6.66 15.66
CA GLN A 72 0.55 -6.79 15.39
C GLN A 72 0.26 -7.26 13.97
N THR A 73 -0.76 -8.11 13.82
CA THR A 73 -1.17 -8.66 12.52
C THR A 73 -2.06 -7.70 11.73
N LYS A 74 -2.24 -7.95 10.43
CA LYS A 74 -3.23 -7.22 9.62
C LYS A 74 -4.64 -7.30 10.21
N ALA A 75 -5.01 -8.45 10.79
CA ALA A 75 -6.32 -8.63 11.41
C ALA A 75 -6.51 -7.73 12.64
N HIS A 76 -5.46 -7.56 13.45
CA HIS A 76 -5.49 -6.63 14.57
C HIS A 76 -5.77 -5.19 14.11
N TYR A 77 -5.00 -4.69 13.13
CA TYR A 77 -5.21 -3.34 12.59
C TYR A 77 -6.56 -3.17 11.90
N ASN A 78 -7.06 -4.21 11.21
CA ASN A 78 -8.43 -4.19 10.67
C ASN A 78 -9.47 -3.97 11.77
N ASN A 79 -9.36 -4.69 12.89
CA ASN A 79 -10.30 -4.57 14.00
C ASN A 79 -10.25 -3.18 14.64
N LEU A 80 -9.06 -2.58 14.76
CA LEU A 80 -8.93 -1.20 15.22
C LEU A 80 -9.65 -0.22 14.29
N LEU A 81 -9.48 -0.36 12.97
CA LEU A 81 -10.19 0.50 12.00
C LEU A 81 -11.71 0.35 12.10
N VAL A 82 -12.21 -0.88 12.24
CA VAL A 82 -13.64 -1.14 12.43
C VAL A 82 -14.16 -0.46 13.69
N GLN A 83 -13.45 -0.58 14.81
CA GLN A 83 -13.82 0.03 16.08
C GLN A 83 -13.87 1.55 16.00
N GLU A 84 -12.85 2.17 15.41
CA GLU A 84 -12.78 3.62 15.21
C GLU A 84 -13.89 4.14 14.27
N ASN A 85 -14.33 3.30 13.33
CA ASN A 85 -15.43 3.59 12.41
C ASN A 85 -16.81 3.19 12.99
N GLY A 86 -16.99 3.32 14.31
CA GLY A 86 -18.27 3.02 14.97
C GLY A 86 -18.70 1.56 14.88
N ASN A 87 -17.74 0.63 14.91
CA ASN A 87 -17.94 -0.81 14.71
C ASN A 87 -18.48 -1.19 13.33
N GLN A 88 -18.29 -0.34 12.32
CA GLN A 88 -18.63 -0.64 10.94
C GLN A 88 -17.36 -0.88 10.11
N PRO A 89 -17.35 -1.84 9.18
CA PRO A 89 -16.24 -2.00 8.25
C PRO A 89 -15.99 -0.71 7.45
N PRO A 90 -14.73 -0.25 7.32
CA PRO A 90 -14.41 0.87 6.46
C PRO A 90 -14.61 0.50 4.99
N PHE A 91 -14.97 1.48 4.16
CA PHE A 91 -14.95 1.28 2.71
C PHE A 91 -13.51 1.40 2.21
N LEU A 92 -12.97 0.33 1.63
CA LEU A 92 -11.57 0.28 1.19
C LEU A 92 -11.46 0.35 -0.33
N PHE A 93 -10.61 1.25 -0.80
CA PHE A 93 -10.22 1.37 -2.21
C PHE A 93 -8.75 0.99 -2.34
N GLY A 94 -8.42 0.06 -3.25
CA GLY A 94 -7.03 -0.19 -3.63
C GLY A 94 -6.43 1.08 -4.25
N ARG A 95 -5.19 1.42 -3.90
CA ARG A 95 -4.52 2.55 -4.52
C ARG A 95 -4.13 2.20 -5.96
N LEU A 96 -4.32 3.15 -6.88
CA LEU A 96 -3.87 3.00 -8.28
C LEU A 96 -2.34 3.08 -8.40
N GLU A 97 -1.71 3.87 -7.53
CA GLU A 97 -0.26 4.05 -7.47
C GLU A 97 0.25 3.71 -6.07
N GLY A 98 1.15 2.72 -5.99
CA GLY A 98 1.76 2.24 -4.76
C GLY A 98 0.94 1.17 -4.03
N ASP A 99 1.53 0.60 -2.98
CA ASP A 99 0.90 -0.42 -2.17
C ASP A 99 -0.08 0.19 -1.14
N GLY A 100 -1.08 -0.60 -0.74
CA GLY A 100 -2.00 -0.25 0.34
C GLY A 100 -3.38 0.20 -0.13
N TYR A 101 -4.07 0.94 0.72
CA TYR A 101 -5.48 1.27 0.56
C TYR A 101 -5.78 2.73 0.92
N LEU A 102 -6.83 3.26 0.32
CA LEU A 102 -7.52 4.45 0.78
C LEU A 102 -8.80 3.99 1.47
N ALA A 103 -8.98 4.34 2.74
CA ALA A 103 -10.17 4.02 3.51
C ALA A 103 -11.09 5.24 3.62
N LEU A 104 -12.36 5.08 3.31
CA LEU A 104 -13.41 6.05 3.65
C LEU A 104 -14.06 5.61 4.96
N MET A 105 -14.02 6.50 5.95
CA MET A 105 -14.41 6.22 7.34
C MET A 105 -15.14 7.42 7.94
N THR A 106 -16.01 7.16 8.90
CA THR A 106 -16.59 8.14 9.80
C THR A 106 -15.79 8.15 11.09
N ILE A 107 -15.06 9.24 11.36
CA ILE A 107 -14.29 9.41 12.60
C ILE A 107 -14.90 10.59 13.35
N ASN A 108 -15.32 10.38 14.60
CA ASN A 108 -15.97 11.40 15.43
C ASN A 108 -17.21 12.07 14.78
N GLY A 109 -17.94 11.33 13.95
CA GLY A 109 -19.13 11.83 13.25
C GLY A 109 -18.85 12.55 11.92
N GLU A 110 -17.59 12.70 11.54
CA GLU A 110 -17.19 13.33 10.28
C GLU A 110 -16.66 12.30 9.29
N LEU A 111 -17.02 12.47 8.02
CA LEU A 111 -16.54 11.62 6.94
C LEU A 111 -15.11 12.02 6.56
N CYS A 112 -14.21 11.06 6.49
CA CYS A 112 -12.81 11.30 6.15
C CYS A 112 -12.22 10.17 5.30
N LEU A 113 -11.16 10.52 4.58
CA LEU A 113 -10.31 9.62 3.83
C LEU A 113 -9.00 9.39 4.60
N GLN A 114 -8.64 8.14 4.83
CA GLN A 114 -7.43 7.74 5.54
C GLN A 114 -6.57 6.83 4.65
N HIS A 115 -5.30 7.18 4.45
CA HIS A 115 -4.36 6.27 3.81
C HIS A 115 -3.97 5.15 4.76
N LEU A 116 -3.95 3.93 4.23
CA LEU A 116 -3.57 2.72 4.93
C LEU A 116 -2.45 2.00 4.17
N THR A 117 -1.49 1.46 4.93
CA THR A 117 -0.51 0.51 4.40
C THR A 117 -1.19 -0.82 4.05
N PRO A 118 -0.52 -1.76 3.37
CA PRO A 118 -1.03 -3.11 3.13
C PRO A 118 -1.40 -3.90 4.40
N HIS A 119 -0.79 -3.53 5.53
CA HIS A 119 -1.05 -4.05 6.86
C HIS A 119 -2.22 -3.36 7.58
N PHE A 120 -2.91 -2.41 6.93
CA PHE A 120 -3.95 -1.56 7.50
C PHE A 120 -3.47 -0.59 8.59
N VAL A 121 -2.17 -0.29 8.63
CA VAL A 121 -1.64 0.76 9.48
C VAL A 121 -1.95 2.11 8.85
N LYS A 122 -2.40 3.10 9.62
CA LYS A 122 -2.65 4.46 9.12
C LYS A 122 -1.34 5.14 8.72
N ALA A 123 -1.29 5.67 7.51
CA ALA A 123 -0.16 6.41 6.97
C ALA A 123 -0.52 7.89 6.85
N GLY A 124 -0.01 8.72 7.76
CA GLY A 124 -0.30 10.15 7.79
C GLY A 124 -1.70 10.51 8.31
N PRO A 125 -2.03 11.81 8.38
CA PRO A 125 -3.28 12.29 8.95
C PRO A 125 -4.50 12.01 8.05
N PRO A 126 -5.71 11.88 8.61
CA PRO A 126 -6.93 11.76 7.83
C PRO A 126 -7.24 13.07 7.08
N ARG A 127 -7.85 12.94 5.92
CA ARG A 127 -8.37 14.06 5.12
C ARG A 127 -9.88 14.09 5.22
N TYR A 128 -10.42 15.08 5.90
CA TYR A 128 -11.86 15.29 6.00
C TYR A 128 -12.45 15.60 4.63
N VAL A 129 -13.60 14.99 4.36
CA VAL A 129 -14.35 15.17 3.12
C VAL A 129 -15.65 15.86 3.48
N ASP A 130 -15.85 17.06 2.93
CA ASP A 130 -17.15 17.71 3.04
C ASP A 130 -18.19 16.86 2.30
N PRO A 131 -19.37 16.62 2.89
CA PRO A 131 -20.46 15.99 2.17
C PRO A 131 -20.87 16.90 1.01
N GLN A 132 -20.52 16.53 -0.22
CA GLN A 132 -20.90 17.28 -1.43
C GLN A 132 -22.41 17.19 -1.74
N VAL A 133 -23.16 16.37 -1.00
CA VAL A 133 -24.61 16.24 -1.14
C VAL A 133 -25.28 16.63 0.17
N ARG A 134 -25.79 17.86 0.22
CA ARG A 134 -26.88 18.21 1.14
C ARG A 134 -28.16 17.66 0.51
N ILE A 135 -28.70 16.58 1.04
CA ILE A 135 -30.09 16.22 0.75
C ILE A 135 -30.92 17.22 1.54
N ALA A 136 -31.52 18.18 0.82
CA ALA A 136 -32.46 19.15 1.38
C ALA A 136 -33.78 18.48 1.77
#